data_AF-A0A838S6M9-F1
#
_entry.id   AF-A0A838S6M9-F1
#
_cell.length_a   1.000
_cell.length_b   1.000
_cell.length_c   1.000
_cell.angle_alpha   90.00
_cell.angle_beta   90.00
_cell.angle_gamma   90.00
#
_symmetry.space_group_name_H-M   'P 1'
#
loop_
_entity.id
_entity.type
_entity.pdbx_description
1 polymer ?
#
loop_
_entity_poly.entity_id
_entity_poly.type
_entity_poly.pdbx_seq_one_letter_code
_entity_poly.pdbx_strand_id
1 'polypeptide(L)'
;GHQGSCDALVVDHSTVAAYCLPGHRKAIVVTTAAVAALDDDQLAAVLAHERAHLSGRHDLLLAVSDALHGAFPRVRAFRDAHLATAGLVEMLADDVAARRNDRLAIATALVRLAEASAPAAALGAGGSTSLARVRRLIAPARPLGSAGAALTVLVAAALLAVPVAVVAAPAAMAAATDLCPIGFPGQPPS
;
A
#
# COMPACT_ATOMS: atom_id res chain seq x y z
N GLY A 1 -25.05 16.84 16.25
CA GLY A 1 -24.40 15.61 16.71
C GLY A 1 -23.28 15.28 15.76
N HIS A 2 -22.04 15.34 16.22
CA HIS A 2 -20.84 15.15 15.40
C HIS A 2 -20.41 13.68 15.47
N GLN A 3 -20.85 12.88 14.50
CA GLN A 3 -20.27 11.54 14.26
C GLN A 3 -19.20 11.73 13.18
N GLY A 4 -17.95 11.41 13.50
CA GLY A 4 -16.77 11.71 12.69
C GLY A 4 -16.69 10.93 11.37
N SER A 5 -17.48 11.34 10.37
CA SER A 5 -17.44 10.81 9.01
C SER A 5 -16.57 11.69 8.12
N CYS A 6 -15.69 11.09 7.31
CA CYS A 6 -15.14 11.80 6.16
C CYS A 6 -16.31 12.27 5.29
N ASP A 7 -16.46 13.58 5.12
CA ASP A 7 -17.47 14.17 4.24
C ASP A 7 -17.12 13.82 2.79
N ALA A 8 -18.08 13.24 2.08
CA ALA A 8 -17.99 13.06 0.64
C ALA A 8 -18.47 14.36 -0.02
N LEU A 9 -17.58 15.04 -0.75
CA LEU A 9 -17.86 16.23 -1.52
C LEU A 9 -18.20 15.84 -2.96
N VAL A 10 -19.39 16.23 -3.41
CA VAL A 10 -19.76 16.10 -4.81
C VAL A 10 -19.26 17.32 -5.59
N VAL A 11 -18.47 17.09 -6.63
CA VAL A 11 -17.90 18.12 -7.51
C VAL A 11 -18.50 17.99 -8.89
N ASP A 12 -18.92 19.12 -9.47
CA ASP A 12 -19.44 19.13 -10.82
C ASP A 12 -18.31 18.90 -11.85
N HIS A 13 -18.32 17.74 -12.49
CA HIS A 13 -17.33 17.37 -13.50
C HIS A 13 -17.87 16.26 -14.40
N SER A 14 -17.53 16.33 -15.70
CA SER A 14 -17.98 15.39 -16.73
C SER A 14 -17.23 14.06 -16.76
N THR A 15 -16.10 13.95 -16.04
CA THR A 15 -15.31 12.71 -15.95
C THR A 15 -15.79 11.90 -14.75
N VAL A 16 -16.09 10.62 -14.94
CA VAL A 16 -16.44 9.70 -13.84
C VAL A 16 -15.17 9.44 -13.01
N ALA A 17 -15.10 10.05 -11.84
CA ALA A 17 -14.03 9.86 -10.88
C ALA A 17 -14.54 9.94 -9.44
N ALA A 18 -13.87 9.17 -8.57
CA ALA A 18 -13.91 9.31 -7.13
C ALA A 18 -12.48 9.15 -6.59
N TYR A 19 -12.09 9.98 -5.63
CA TYR A 19 -10.75 9.92 -5.04
C TYR A 19 -10.72 10.55 -3.65
N CYS A 20 -9.78 10.07 -2.83
CA CYS A 20 -9.53 10.63 -1.51
C CYS A 20 -8.51 11.79 -1.54
N LEU A 21 -8.73 12.81 -0.70
CA LEU A 21 -7.77 13.89 -0.47
C LEU A 21 -7.05 13.65 0.87
N PRO A 22 -5.73 13.37 0.86
CA PRO A 22 -4.94 13.26 2.07
C PRO A 22 -4.69 14.66 2.67
N GLY A 23 -4.48 14.72 3.99
CA GLY A 23 -4.15 15.96 4.71
C GLY A 23 -4.91 16.11 6.03
N HIS A 24 -4.84 17.32 6.62
CA HIS A 24 -5.49 17.63 7.90
C HIS A 24 -7.02 17.55 7.84
N ARG A 25 -7.62 17.73 6.65
CA ARG A 25 -9.04 17.51 6.39
C ARG A 25 -9.18 16.42 5.35
N LYS A 26 -9.24 15.18 5.81
CA LYS A 26 -9.51 14.02 4.98
C LYS A 26 -10.92 14.12 4.40
N ALA A 27 -11.02 14.11 3.08
CA ALA A 27 -12.29 14.20 2.36
C ALA A 27 -12.29 13.23 1.19
N ILE A 28 -13.48 12.81 0.78
CA ILE A 28 -13.68 12.01 -0.42
C ILE A 28 -14.31 12.92 -1.46
N VAL A 29 -13.73 12.99 -2.64
CA VAL A 29 -14.32 13.74 -3.76
C VAL A 29 -14.98 12.74 -4.69
N VAL A 30 -16.22 13.02 -5.07
CA VAL A 30 -16.98 12.25 -6.07
C VAL A 30 -17.50 13.21 -7.12
N THR A 31 -17.35 12.87 -8.39
CA THR A 31 -17.86 13.70 -9.49
C THR A 31 -19.35 13.51 -9.72
N THR A 32 -20.05 14.53 -10.22
CA THR A 32 -21.46 14.41 -10.65
C THR A 32 -21.64 13.31 -11.69
N ALA A 33 -20.69 13.15 -12.62
CA ALA A 33 -20.66 12.04 -13.57
C ALA A 33 -20.55 10.67 -12.89
N ALA A 34 -19.77 10.53 -11.80
CA ALA A 34 -19.69 9.27 -11.06
C ALA A 34 -20.98 8.93 -10.32
N VAL A 35 -21.65 9.93 -9.72
CA VAL A 35 -22.96 9.73 -9.10
C VAL A 35 -24.02 9.31 -10.13
N ALA A 36 -23.95 9.81 -11.37
CA ALA A 36 -24.88 9.44 -12.42
C ALA A 36 -24.57 8.07 -13.07
N ALA A 37 -23.31 7.64 -13.06
CA ALA A 37 -22.86 6.42 -13.74
C ALA A 37 -22.91 5.16 -12.85
N LEU A 38 -22.87 5.32 -11.53
CA LEU A 38 -22.85 4.24 -10.54
C LEU A 38 -24.24 4.10 -9.90
N ASP A 39 -24.67 2.85 -9.69
CA ASP A 39 -25.83 2.59 -8.82
C ASP A 39 -25.47 2.78 -7.33
N ASP A 40 -26.47 2.72 -6.45
CA ASP A 40 -26.29 2.98 -5.02
C ASP A 40 -25.29 2.01 -4.35
N ASP A 41 -25.31 0.73 -4.74
CA ASP A 41 -24.42 -0.29 -4.20
C ASP A 41 -22.98 -0.10 -4.68
N GLN A 42 -22.81 0.26 -5.96
CA GLN A 42 -21.52 0.60 -6.55
C GLN A 42 -20.94 1.88 -5.94
N LEU A 43 -21.77 2.91 -5.74
CA LEU A 43 -21.34 4.15 -5.10
C LEU A 43 -20.95 3.91 -3.64
N ALA A 44 -21.73 3.10 -2.89
CA ALA A 44 -21.40 2.71 -1.53
C ALA A 44 -20.08 1.93 -1.46
N ALA A 45 -19.85 1.02 -2.42
CA ALA A 45 -18.61 0.27 -2.57
C ALA A 45 -17.39 1.18 -2.83
N VAL A 46 -17.51 2.13 -3.76
CA VAL A 46 -16.45 3.11 -4.07
C VAL A 46 -16.16 3.98 -2.85
N LEU A 47 -17.19 4.51 -2.20
CA LEU A 47 -16.99 5.31 -0.98
C LEU A 47 -16.35 4.50 0.15
N ALA A 48 -16.65 3.20 0.27
CA ALA A 48 -16.00 2.34 1.25
C ALA A 48 -14.52 2.11 0.92
N HIS A 49 -14.19 1.96 -0.37
CA HIS A 49 -12.81 1.88 -0.88
C HIS A 49 -12.03 3.17 -0.60
N GLU A 50 -12.57 4.34 -0.93
CA GLU A 50 -11.94 5.63 -0.64
C GLU A 50 -11.73 5.89 0.86
N ARG A 51 -12.70 5.47 1.70
CA ARG A 51 -12.53 5.51 3.17
C ARG A 51 -11.41 4.58 3.65
N ALA A 52 -11.18 3.46 2.97
CA ALA A 52 -10.07 2.56 3.27
C ALA A 52 -8.72 3.25 3.02
N HIS A 53 -8.59 4.02 1.93
CA HIS A 53 -7.41 4.84 1.70
C HIS A 53 -7.20 5.89 2.79
N LEU A 54 -8.26 6.60 3.17
CA LEU A 54 -8.17 7.63 4.22
C LEU A 54 -7.84 7.07 5.61
N SER A 55 -8.28 5.86 5.93
CA SER A 55 -7.98 5.21 7.22
C SER A 55 -6.65 4.47 7.25
N GLY A 56 -6.15 4.06 6.08
CA GLY A 56 -4.88 3.39 5.91
C GLY A 56 -3.67 4.30 6.17
N ARG A 57 -2.54 3.69 6.54
CA ARG A 57 -1.22 4.33 6.53
C ARG A 57 -0.46 3.97 5.25
N HIS A 58 -1.19 3.79 4.15
CA HIS A 58 -0.63 3.34 2.88
C HIS A 58 0.38 4.35 2.32
N ASP A 59 0.18 5.65 2.59
CA ASP A 59 1.11 6.72 2.24
C ASP A 59 2.52 6.48 2.78
N LEU A 60 2.65 5.96 4.01
CA LEU A 60 3.96 5.64 4.60
C LEU A 60 4.64 4.49 3.84
N LEU A 61 3.89 3.44 3.52
CA LEU A 61 4.43 2.29 2.79
C LEU A 61 4.88 2.70 1.39
N LEU A 62 4.07 3.49 0.71
CA LEU A 62 4.40 4.03 -0.60
C LEU A 62 5.61 4.95 -0.51
N ALA A 63 5.65 5.89 0.44
CA ALA A 63 6.79 6.79 0.63
C ALA A 63 8.10 6.05 0.92
N VAL A 64 8.08 5.02 1.76
CA VAL A 64 9.27 4.20 2.04
C VAL A 64 9.71 3.44 0.78
N SER A 65 8.78 2.82 0.06
CA SER A 65 9.10 2.08 -1.16
C SER A 65 9.62 3.00 -2.28
N ASP A 66 9.07 4.21 -2.40
CA ASP A 66 9.51 5.23 -3.36
C ASP A 66 10.88 5.80 -2.99
N ALA A 67 11.12 6.09 -1.70
CA ALA A 67 12.42 6.51 -1.21
C ALA A 67 13.51 5.46 -1.49
N LEU A 68 13.21 4.17 -1.29
CA LEU A 68 14.13 3.08 -1.63
C LEU A 68 14.37 2.99 -3.15
N HIS A 69 13.31 3.14 -3.96
CA HIS A 69 13.44 3.17 -5.41
C HIS A 69 14.32 4.35 -5.88
N GLY A 70 14.10 5.54 -5.32
CA GLY A 70 14.86 6.76 -5.63
C GLY A 70 16.32 6.72 -5.13
N ALA A 71 16.58 6.11 -3.98
CA ALA A 71 17.93 5.94 -3.45
C ALA A 71 18.77 4.92 -4.26
N PHE A 72 18.11 3.92 -4.86
CA PHE A 72 18.76 2.82 -5.57
C PHE A 72 18.15 2.57 -6.97
N PRO A 73 18.22 3.55 -7.90
CA PRO A 73 17.49 3.49 -9.16
C PRO A 73 17.96 2.37 -10.12
N ARG A 74 19.18 1.85 -9.92
CA ARG A 74 19.74 0.75 -10.71
C ARG A 74 19.28 -0.64 -10.25
N VAL A 75 18.67 -0.73 -9.06
CA VAL A 75 18.23 -2.00 -8.47
C VAL A 75 16.76 -2.23 -8.85
N ARG A 76 16.55 -3.12 -9.83
CA ARG A 76 15.21 -3.47 -10.34
C ARG A 76 14.25 -3.93 -9.24
N ALA A 77 14.76 -4.64 -8.24
CA ALA A 77 13.97 -5.14 -7.13
C ALA A 77 13.21 -4.04 -6.37
N PHE A 78 13.78 -2.83 -6.21
CA PHE A 78 13.07 -1.75 -5.51
C PHE A 78 11.97 -1.12 -6.35
N ARG A 79 12.18 -1.01 -7.67
CA ARG A 79 11.11 -0.60 -8.60
C ARG A 79 9.96 -1.61 -8.54
N ASP A 80 10.28 -2.89 -8.63
CA ASP A 80 9.28 -3.95 -8.65
C ASP A 80 8.55 -4.04 -7.28
N ALA A 81 9.28 -3.83 -6.17
CA ALA A 81 8.70 -3.73 -4.84
C ALA A 81 7.76 -2.51 -4.69
N HIS A 82 8.11 -1.36 -5.24
CA HIS A 82 7.23 -0.18 -5.24
C HIS A 82 5.92 -0.45 -5.99
N LEU A 83 6.01 -1.01 -7.21
CA LEU A 83 4.83 -1.38 -8.00
C LEU A 83 3.97 -2.45 -7.30
N ALA A 84 4.61 -3.46 -6.71
CA ALA A 84 3.92 -4.50 -5.94
C ALA A 84 3.23 -3.92 -4.70
N THR A 85 3.89 -3.00 -3.98
CA THR A 85 3.31 -2.33 -2.81
C THR A 85 2.07 -1.53 -3.19
N ALA A 86 2.12 -0.77 -4.29
CA ALA A 86 0.97 -0.04 -4.80
C ALA A 86 -0.20 -0.99 -5.14
N GLY A 87 0.06 -2.09 -5.84
CA GLY A 87 -0.97 -3.10 -6.14
C GLY A 87 -1.56 -3.76 -4.88
N LEU A 88 -0.73 -4.04 -3.87
CA LEU A 88 -1.18 -4.61 -2.59
C LEU A 88 -2.02 -3.64 -1.76
N VAL A 89 -1.73 -2.34 -1.83
CA VAL A 89 -2.53 -1.28 -1.20
C VAL A 89 -3.94 -1.23 -1.78
N GLU A 90 -4.07 -1.24 -3.11
CA GLU A 90 -5.37 -1.29 -3.80
C GLU A 90 -6.17 -2.55 -3.41
N MET A 91 -5.46 -3.69 -3.38
CA MET A 91 -6.04 -4.96 -2.96
C MET A 91 -6.53 -4.93 -1.51
N LEU A 92 -5.78 -4.31 -0.60
CA LEU A 92 -6.19 -4.17 0.80
C LEU A 92 -7.42 -3.25 0.92
N ALA A 93 -7.48 -2.17 0.15
CA ALA A 93 -8.63 -1.28 0.10
C ALA A 93 -9.89 -2.00 -0.41
N ASP A 94 -9.77 -2.83 -1.45
CA ASP A 94 -10.84 -3.72 -1.92
C ASP A 94 -11.32 -4.68 -0.83
N ASP A 95 -10.38 -5.31 -0.12
CA ASP A 95 -10.71 -6.25 0.95
C ASP A 95 -11.41 -5.56 2.13
N VAL A 96 -11.07 -4.29 2.38
CA VAL A 96 -11.75 -3.44 3.36
C VAL A 96 -13.18 -3.12 2.93
N ALA A 97 -13.37 -2.70 1.68
CA ALA A 97 -14.69 -2.42 1.12
C ALA A 97 -15.59 -3.66 1.10
N ALA A 98 -15.02 -4.82 0.76
CA ALA A 98 -15.72 -6.12 0.68
C ALA A 98 -16.21 -6.65 2.03
N ARG A 99 -15.82 -6.04 3.15
CA ARG A 99 -16.38 -6.39 4.48
C ARG A 99 -17.81 -5.91 4.67
N ARG A 100 -18.24 -4.89 3.92
CA ARG A 100 -19.55 -4.24 4.08
C ARG A 100 -20.33 -4.10 2.79
N ASN A 101 -19.71 -4.40 1.65
CA ASN A 101 -20.32 -4.31 0.33
C ASN A 101 -20.09 -5.62 -0.42
N ASP A 102 -20.96 -5.92 -1.38
CA ASP A 102 -20.79 -7.09 -2.22
C ASP A 102 -19.55 -6.97 -3.13
N ARG A 103 -18.83 -8.08 -3.32
CA ARG A 103 -17.61 -8.10 -4.14
C ARG A 103 -17.91 -7.84 -5.61
N LEU A 104 -19.08 -8.26 -6.09
CA LEU A 104 -19.49 -8.00 -7.46
C LEU A 104 -19.74 -6.50 -7.66
N ALA A 105 -20.37 -5.81 -6.71
CA ALA A 105 -20.57 -4.36 -6.75
C ALA A 105 -19.24 -3.59 -6.78
N ILE A 106 -18.22 -4.03 -6.02
CA ILE A 106 -16.87 -3.44 -6.09
C ILE A 106 -16.27 -3.69 -7.49
N ALA A 107 -16.35 -4.92 -8.00
CA ALA A 107 -15.79 -5.27 -9.30
C ALA A 107 -16.44 -4.51 -10.45
N THR A 108 -17.78 -4.38 -10.46
CA THR A 108 -18.51 -3.64 -11.50
C THR A 108 -18.24 -2.14 -11.40
N ALA A 109 -18.18 -1.57 -10.20
CA ALA A 109 -17.81 -0.17 -10.00
C ALA A 109 -16.41 0.14 -10.56
N LEU A 110 -15.42 -0.74 -10.29
CA LEU A 110 -14.06 -0.59 -10.83
C LEU A 110 -14.04 -0.61 -12.36
N VAL A 111 -14.83 -1.49 -12.99
CA VAL A 111 -14.95 -1.53 -14.45
C VAL A 111 -15.56 -0.23 -14.98
N ARG A 112 -16.62 0.28 -14.36
CA ARG A 112 -17.26 1.55 -14.76
C ARG A 112 -16.34 2.76 -14.64
N LEU A 113 -15.60 2.86 -13.54
CA LEU A 113 -14.59 3.91 -13.33
C LEU A 113 -13.45 3.80 -14.35
N ALA A 114 -12.98 2.58 -14.67
CA ALA A 114 -11.93 2.35 -15.64
C ALA A 114 -12.36 2.66 -17.09
N GLU A 115 -13.58 2.27 -17.48
CA GLU A 115 -14.18 2.57 -18.80
C GLU A 115 -14.28 4.07 -19.06
N ALA A 116 -14.55 4.85 -18.02
CA ALA A 116 -14.72 6.28 -18.13
C ALA A 116 -13.40 7.09 -18.03
N SER A 117 -12.33 6.48 -17.52
CA SER A 117 -11.04 7.16 -17.28
C SER A 117 -10.05 7.10 -18.45
N ALA A 118 -10.23 6.27 -19.48
CA ALA A 118 -9.27 6.21 -20.58
C ALA A 118 -9.79 5.69 -21.94
N PRO A 119 -9.28 6.23 -23.07
CA PRO A 119 -9.20 5.48 -24.32
C PRO A 119 -8.17 4.35 -24.15
N ALA A 120 -8.43 3.20 -24.78
CA ALA A 120 -7.85 1.88 -24.47
C ALA A 120 -6.30 1.74 -24.35
N ALA A 121 -5.50 2.76 -24.69
CA ALA A 121 -4.04 2.75 -24.62
C ALA A 121 -3.46 2.92 -23.21
N ALA A 122 -4.16 3.57 -22.26
CA ALA A 122 -3.66 3.73 -20.88
C ALA A 122 -3.85 2.47 -20.01
N LEU A 123 -4.64 1.50 -20.47
CA LEU A 123 -4.83 0.19 -19.85
C LEU A 123 -3.58 -0.71 -19.91
N GLY A 124 -2.54 -0.33 -20.66
CA GLY A 124 -1.31 -1.12 -20.76
C GLY A 124 -0.45 -1.12 -19.49
N ALA A 125 -0.42 -0.01 -18.75
CA ALA A 125 0.41 0.14 -17.53
C ALA A 125 -0.39 -0.05 -16.23
N GLY A 126 -1.66 0.36 -16.21
CA GLY A 126 -2.57 0.21 -15.05
C GLY A 126 -3.71 -0.80 -15.24
N GLY A 127 -3.97 -1.28 -16.47
CA GLY A 127 -5.08 -2.22 -16.72
C GLY A 127 -4.79 -3.65 -16.30
N SER A 128 -3.51 -4.05 -16.23
CA SER A 128 -3.11 -5.37 -15.72
C SER A 128 -3.42 -5.53 -14.22
N THR A 129 -3.24 -4.45 -13.44
CA THR A 129 -3.56 -4.42 -12.00
C THR A 129 -5.07 -4.36 -11.76
N SER A 130 -5.81 -3.55 -12.52
CA SER A 130 -7.29 -3.50 -12.46
C SER A 130 -7.92 -4.86 -12.82
N LEU A 131 -7.43 -5.52 -13.88
CA LEU A 131 -7.89 -6.85 -14.26
C LEU A 131 -7.60 -7.90 -13.17
N ALA A 132 -6.41 -7.85 -12.55
CA ALA A 132 -6.05 -8.74 -11.46
C ALA A 132 -6.97 -8.56 -10.24
N ARG A 133 -7.33 -7.32 -9.91
CA ARG A 133 -8.28 -7.00 -8.83
C ARG A 133 -9.67 -7.55 -9.11
N VAL A 134 -10.21 -7.30 -10.32
CA VAL A 134 -11.53 -7.83 -10.73
C VAL A 134 -11.56 -9.35 -10.67
N ARG A 135 -10.54 -10.03 -11.20
CA ARG A 135 -10.41 -11.49 -11.11
C ARG A 135 -10.42 -11.99 -9.67
N ARG A 136 -9.69 -11.31 -8.77
CA ARG A 136 -9.61 -11.67 -7.35
C ARG A 136 -10.94 -11.43 -6.62
N LEU A 137 -11.69 -10.40 -6.98
CA LEU A 137 -13.01 -10.11 -6.39
C LEU A 137 -14.05 -11.17 -6.81
N ILE A 138 -14.00 -11.62 -8.07
CA ILE A 138 -14.91 -12.65 -8.60
C ILE A 138 -14.54 -14.04 -8.07
N ALA A 139 -13.24 -14.34 -7.95
CA ALA A 139 -12.73 -15.62 -7.45
C ALA A 139 -11.75 -15.39 -6.29
N PRO A 140 -12.24 -15.12 -5.07
CA PRO A 140 -11.38 -14.81 -3.94
C PRO A 140 -10.50 -16.00 -3.57
N ALA A 141 -9.19 -15.75 -3.50
CA ALA A 141 -8.24 -16.72 -2.98
C ALA A 141 -8.51 -16.99 -1.49
N ARG A 142 -8.29 -18.23 -1.06
CA ARG A 142 -8.38 -18.55 0.37
C ARG A 142 -7.26 -17.82 1.13
N PRO A 143 -7.57 -17.18 2.27
CA PRO A 143 -6.55 -16.50 3.06
C PRO A 143 -5.53 -17.52 3.57
N LEU A 144 -4.29 -17.05 3.74
CA LEU A 144 -3.25 -17.85 4.40
C LEU A 144 -3.66 -18.09 5.86
N GLY A 145 -3.46 -19.32 6.34
CA GLY A 145 -3.59 -19.61 7.77
C GLY A 145 -2.56 -18.83 8.59
N SER A 146 -2.84 -18.61 9.88
CA SER A 146 -1.99 -17.81 10.78
C SER A 146 -0.52 -18.27 10.81
N ALA A 147 -0.29 -19.59 10.79
CA ALA A 147 1.06 -20.15 10.72
C ALA A 147 1.78 -19.83 9.40
N GLY A 148 1.06 -19.91 8.27
CA GLY A 148 1.61 -19.55 6.96
C GLY A 148 1.91 -18.05 6.87
N ALA A 149 1.03 -17.21 7.40
CA ALA A 149 1.27 -15.77 7.49
C ALA A 149 2.51 -15.45 8.35
N ALA A 150 2.63 -16.05 9.54
CA ALA A 150 3.77 -15.87 10.43
C ALA A 150 5.09 -16.30 9.77
N LEU A 151 5.10 -17.47 9.10
CA LEU A 151 6.28 -17.94 8.36
C LEU A 151 6.66 -16.97 7.24
N THR A 152 5.68 -16.48 6.49
CA THR A 152 5.91 -15.51 5.40
C THR A 152 6.53 -14.22 5.93
N VAL A 153 6.03 -13.70 7.06
CA VAL A 153 6.58 -12.51 7.74
C VAL A 153 8.00 -12.77 8.23
N LEU A 154 8.27 -13.91 8.86
CA LEU A 154 9.61 -14.27 9.35
C LEU A 154 10.63 -14.37 8.20
N VAL A 155 10.26 -15.04 7.11
CA VAL A 155 11.13 -15.17 5.93
C VAL A 155 11.40 -13.80 5.31
N ALA A 156 10.38 -12.95 5.15
CA ALA A 156 10.56 -11.60 4.63
C ALA A 156 11.47 -10.75 5.54
N ALA A 157 11.28 -10.81 6.86
CA ALA A 157 12.11 -10.10 7.82
C ALA A 157 13.57 -10.56 7.76
N ALA A 158 13.81 -11.87 7.66
CA ALA A 158 15.15 -12.42 7.52
C ALA A 158 15.84 -11.95 6.22
N LEU A 159 15.12 -11.98 5.09
CA LEU A 159 15.64 -11.52 3.80
C LEU A 159 16.04 -10.04 3.81
N LEU A 160 15.35 -9.20 4.58
CA LEU A 160 15.69 -7.78 4.73
C LEU A 160 16.82 -7.56 5.75
N ALA A 161 16.83 -8.31 6.85
CA ALA A 161 17.81 -8.13 7.93
C ALA A 161 19.21 -8.64 7.55
N VAL A 162 19.32 -9.73 6.79
CA VAL A 162 20.60 -10.33 6.41
C VAL A 162 21.53 -9.37 5.65
N PRO A 163 21.13 -8.69 4.56
CA PRO A 163 22.02 -7.77 3.86
C PRO A 163 22.43 -6.57 4.72
N VAL A 164 21.53 -6.05 5.57
CA VAL A 164 21.84 -4.97 6.52
C VAL A 164 22.87 -5.44 7.55
N ALA A 165 22.69 -6.65 8.10
CA ALA A 165 23.62 -7.23 9.06
C ALA A 165 24.99 -7.49 8.43
N VAL A 166 25.06 -7.99 7.20
CA VAL A 166 26.32 -8.22 6.47
C VAL A 166 27.08 -6.91 6.24
N VAL A 167 26.40 -5.82 5.90
CA VAL A 167 27.03 -4.50 5.71
C VAL A 167 27.43 -3.86 7.05
N ALA A 168 26.64 -4.04 8.11
CA ALA A 168 26.88 -3.44 9.41
C ALA A 168 27.88 -4.23 10.28
N ALA A 169 28.05 -5.53 10.05
CA ALA A 169 28.89 -6.41 10.87
C ALA A 169 30.35 -5.94 11.01
N PRO A 170 31.05 -5.48 9.95
CA PRO A 170 32.43 -5.00 10.08
C PRO A 170 32.53 -3.75 10.98
N ALA A 171 31.57 -2.82 10.85
CA ALA A 171 31.53 -1.60 11.67
C ALA A 171 31.20 -1.91 13.14
N ALA A 172 30.28 -2.85 13.38
CA ALA A 172 29.94 -3.30 14.73
C ALA A 172 31.10 -4.04 15.42
N MET A 173 31.83 -4.89 14.68
CA MET A 173 33.02 -5.56 15.20
C MET A 173 34.15 -4.59 15.52
N ALA A 174 34.39 -3.58 14.67
CA ALA A 174 35.40 -2.54 14.93
C ALA A 174 35.08 -1.71 16.18
N ALA A 175 33.81 -1.31 16.36
CA ALA A 175 33.37 -0.59 17.55
C ALA A 175 33.49 -1.43 18.83
N ALA A 176 33.30 -2.76 18.73
CA ALA A 176 33.46 -3.67 19.87
C ALA A 176 34.93 -3.88 20.28
N THR A 177 35.88 -3.79 19.34
CA THR A 177 37.31 -3.90 19.64
C THR A 177 37.89 -2.64 20.29
N ASP A 178 37.39 -1.45 19.96
CA ASP A 178 37.83 -0.18 20.55
C ASP A 178 37.37 0.02 22.02
N LEU A 179 36.45 -0.80 22.51
CA LEU A 179 35.95 -0.79 23.88
C LEU A 179 36.78 -1.64 24.87
N CYS A 180 37.86 -2.29 24.42
CA CYS A 180 38.75 -3.06 25.31
C CYS A 180 39.77 -2.11 25.97
N PRO A 181 39.74 -1.91 27.30
CA PRO A 181 40.62 -0.95 27.96
C PRO A 181 42.07 -1.47 27.96
N ILE A 182 43.00 -0.59 27.62
CA ILE A 182 44.44 -0.80 27.80
C ILE A 182 44.72 -0.88 29.31
N GLY A 183 44.65 -2.09 29.88
CA GLY A 183 45.12 -2.36 31.23
C GLY A 183 46.64 -2.33 31.25
N PHE A 184 47.22 -1.24 31.74
CA PHE A 184 48.66 -1.14 31.99
C PHE A 184 49.08 -2.19 33.03
N PRO A 185 50.11 -3.02 32.78
CA PRO A 185 50.63 -3.92 33.80
C PRO A 185 51.30 -3.09 34.90
N GLY A 186 50.82 -3.28 36.13
CA GLY A 186 51.35 -2.66 37.33
C GLY A 186 52.84 -2.94 37.51
N GLN A 187 53.59 -1.87 37.75
CA GLN A 187 55.00 -1.88 38.11
C GLN A 187 55.20 -2.63 39.44
N PRO A 188 56.10 -3.63 39.55
CA PRO A 188 56.35 -4.29 40.81
C PRO A 188 57.12 -3.35 41.77
N PRO A 189 56.79 -3.34 43.07
CA PRO A 189 57.61 -2.63 44.05
C PRO A 189 58.94 -3.35 44.26
N SER A 190 59.96 -2.51 44.45
CA SER A 190 61.41 -2.78 44.63
C SER A 190 61.77 -3.83 45.68
#